data_AF-A0A2V9NX32-F1
#
_entry.id   AF-A0A2V9NX32-F1
#
_cell.length_a   1.000
_cell.length_b   1.000
_cell.length_c   1.000
_cell.angle_alpha   90.00
_cell.angle_beta   90.00
_cell.angle_gamma   90.00
#
_symmetry.space_group_name_H-M   'P 1'
#
loop_
_entity.id
_entity.type
_entity.pdbx_description
1 polymer ?
#
loop_
_entity_poly.entity_id
_entity_poly.type
_entity_poly.pdbx_seq_one_letter_code
_entity_poly.pdbx_strand_id
1 'polypeptide(L)' 'MPLKESEAIVLRTYPFRESDLLVTLFTRTEGKVRG' A
#
# COMPACT_ATOMS: atom_id res chain seq x y z
N MET A 1 0.13 -11.85 14.52
CA MET A 1 1.32 -11.24 13.91
C MET A 1 1.05 -11.06 12.42
N PRO A 2 1.39 -9.90 11.81
CA PRO A 2 1.23 -9.71 10.37
C PRO A 2 2.11 -10.69 9.58
N LEU A 3 1.62 -11.14 8.43
CA LEU A 3 2.35 -12.09 7.57
C LEU A 3 3.61 -11.45 6.95
N LYS A 4 3.56 -10.14 6.69
CA LYS A 4 4.67 -9.29 6.25
C LYS A 4 4.48 -7.89 6.82
N GLU A 5 5.58 -7.26 7.24
CA GLU A 5 5.59 -5.90 7.77
C GLU A 5 6.78 -5.14 7.16
N SER A 6 6.54 -3.90 6.73
CA SER A 6 7.54 -3.03 6.12
C SER A 6 7.10 -1.57 6.23
N GLU A 7 8.07 -0.68 6.33
CA GLU A 7 7.81 0.75 6.18
C GLU A 7 7.55 1.08 4.70
N ALA A 8 6.58 1.97 4.46
CA ALA A 8 6.20 2.35 3.11
C ALA A 8 5.73 3.80 3.02
N ILE A 9 5.91 4.38 1.82
CA ILE A 9 5.38 5.70 1.45
C ILE A 9 4.23 5.49 0.47
N VAL A 10 3.12 6.20 0.68
CA VAL A 10 1.99 6.21 -0.26
C VAL A 10 2.34 7.09 -1.45
N LEU A 11 2.32 6.51 -2.65
CA LEU A 11 2.55 7.21 -3.91
C LEU A 11 1.25 7.73 -4.53
N ARG A 12 0.19 6.90 -4.50
CA ARG A 12 -1.13 7.22 -5.07
C ARG A 12 -2.24 6.53 -4.30
N THR A 13 -3.40 7.17 -4.25
CA THR A 13 -4.61 6.68 -3.57
C THR A 13 -5.80 6.81 -4.50
N TYR A 14 -6.64 5.79 -4.57
CA TYR A 14 -7.87 5.79 -5.36
C TYR A 14 -9.03 5.21 -4.54
N PRO A 15 -10.25 5.76 -4.68
CA PRO A 15 -11.44 5.13 -4.10
C PRO A 15 -11.69 3.78 -4.79
N PHE A 16 -12.02 2.76 -4.01
CA PHE A 16 -12.40 1.44 -4.52
C PHE A 16 -13.85 1.14 -4.22
N ARG A 17 -14.22 1.28 -2.95
CA ARG A 17 -15.59 1.16 -2.43
C ARG A 17 -15.81 2.23 -1.39
N GLU A 18 -17.03 2.31 -0.88
CA GLU A 18 -17.47 3.37 0.04
C GLU A 18 -16.54 3.60 1.24
N SER A 19 -15.83 2.55 1.70
CA SER A 19 -14.87 2.63 2.81
C SER A 19 -13.49 2.07 2.48
N ASP A 20 -13.23 1.70 1.22
CA ASP A 20 -11.98 1.06 0.80
C ASP A 20 -11.19 1.94 -0.17
N LEU A 21 -9.86 1.94 0.00
CA LEU A 21 -8.92 2.63 -0.86
C LEU A 21 -7.94 1.63 -1.50
N LEU A 22 -7.71 1.77 -2.81
CA LEU A 22 -6.55 1.18 -3.47
C LEU A 22 -5.37 2.13 -3.31
N VAL A 23 -4.22 1.60 -2.90
CA VAL A 23 -3.02 2.39 -2.67
C VAL A 23 -1.83 1.81 -3.43
N THR A 24 -1.05 2.70 -4.05
CA THR A 24 0.28 2.35 -4.53
C THR A 24 1.29 2.74 -3.47
N LEU A 25 2.05 1.78 -2.98
CA LEU A 25 3.07 1.94 -1.96
C LEU A 25 4.47 1.83 -2.57
N PHE A 26 5.42 2.58 -2.04
CA PHE A 26 6.83 2.29 -2.18
C PHE A 26 7.36 1.82 -0.84
N THR A 27 7.59 0.52 -0.73
CA THR A 27 8.06 -0.15 0.48
C THR A 27 9.58 -0.18 0.52
N ARG A 28 10.17 -0.18 1.72
CA ARG A 28 11.62 -0.29 1.89
C ARG A 28 12.17 -1.63 1.38
N THR A 29 11.38 -2.69 1.48
CA THR A 29 11.83 -4.08 1.23
C THR A 29 11.52 -4.59 -0.18
N GLU A 30 10.36 -4.25 -0.75
CA GLU A 30 9.87 -4.80 -2.02
C GLU A 30 9.78 -3.73 -3.12
N GLY A 31 10.11 -2.47 -2.81
CA GLY A 31 9.97 -1.35 -3.75
C GLY A 31 8.49 -1.05 -4.02
N LYS A 32 8.14 -0.79 -5.27
CA LYS A 32 6.79 -0.35 -5.65
C LYS A 32 5.79 -1.53 -5.64
N VAL A 33 4.80 -1.44 -4.77
CA VAL A 33 3.71 -2.41 -4.61
C VAL A 33 2.37 -1.71 -4.86
N ARG A 34 1.40 -2.41 -5.46
CA ARG A 34 0.05 -1.89 -5.67
C ARG A 34 -0.95 -2.82 -4.97
N GLY A 35 -1.74 -2.25 -4.06
CA GLY A 35 -2.86 -2.90 -3.38
C GLY A 35 -4.18 -2.46 -3.95
#